data_AF-A0AAN5I8X2-F1
#
_entry.id   AF-A0AAN5I8X2-F1
#
_cell.length_a   1.000
_cell.length_b   1.000
_cell.length_c   1.000
_cell.angle_alpha   90.00
_cell.angle_beta   90.00
_cell.angle_gamma   90.00
#
_symmetry.space_group_name_H-M   'P 1'
#
loop_
_entity.id
_entity.type
_entity.pdbx_description
1 polymer ?
#
loop_
_entity_poly.entity_id
_entity_poly.type
_entity_poly.pdbx_seq_one_letter_code
_entity_poly.pdbx_strand_id
1 'polypeptide(L)'
;MFFGDFAEKNKEEIEIKDVVYEEFFDLLRLLYFDTMEITDHTVPHILKLADQYQIEKLLDQSKKYITQSEGFDVMKKLLLADRYNIAFLKDQCLMSFTRAKDLSKMLKSSPDYDIFSDGMKVAICDRIRQLKQQ
;
A
#
# COMPACT_ATOMS: atom_id res chain seq x y z
N MET A 1 5.75 20.98 -9.66
CA MET A 1 5.59 21.98 -8.60
C MET A 1 6.53 23.18 -8.82
N PHE A 2 7.85 23.03 -8.67
CA PHE A 2 8.78 24.18 -8.69
C PHE A 2 9.30 24.60 -10.08
N PHE A 3 9.31 23.68 -11.05
CA PHE A 3 9.94 23.93 -12.37
C PHE A 3 8.94 24.06 -13.52
N GLY A 4 7.66 23.75 -13.28
CA GLY A 4 6.58 23.96 -14.25
C GLY A 4 5.87 25.28 -14.02
N ASP A 5 4.99 25.68 -14.93
CA ASP A 5 4.19 26.91 -14.83
C ASP A 5 2.99 26.75 -13.89
N PHE A 6 3.29 26.42 -12.63
CA PHE A 6 2.33 26.32 -11.54
C PHE A 6 2.42 27.56 -10.63
N ALA A 7 1.37 27.83 -9.87
CA ALA A 7 1.30 28.99 -8.97
C ALA A 7 2.38 28.94 -7.86
N GLU A 8 2.89 27.76 -7.57
CA GLU A 8 3.92 27.48 -6.57
C GLU A 8 5.34 27.85 -7.03
N LYS A 9 5.58 28.01 -8.33
CA LYS A 9 6.91 28.24 -8.92
C LYS A 9 7.67 29.42 -8.30
N ASN A 10 6.97 30.50 -7.98
CA ASN A 10 7.56 31.76 -7.50
C ASN A 10 7.30 32.03 -6.01
N LYS A 11 6.79 31.04 -5.26
CA LYS A 11 6.54 31.20 -3.83
C LYS A 11 7.77 30.79 -3.03
N GLU A 12 8.15 31.60 -2.05
CA GLU A 12 9.23 31.28 -1.11
C GLU A 12 8.80 30.17 -0.12
N GLU A 13 7.51 30.14 0.22
CA GLU A 13 6.93 29.15 1.12
C GLU A 13 5.73 28.46 0.47
N ILE A 14 5.58 27.17 0.74
CA ILE A 14 4.43 26.40 0.27
C ILE A 14 3.84 25.62 1.44
N GLU A 15 2.56 25.85 1.66
CA GLU A 15 1.76 25.05 2.57
C GLU A 15 1.44 23.69 1.94
N ILE A 16 1.81 22.63 2.65
CA ILE A 16 1.40 21.26 2.31
C ILE A 16 0.13 20.94 3.10
N LYS A 17 -0.97 20.71 2.38
CA LYS A 17 -2.27 20.39 2.96
C LYS A 17 -2.48 18.88 3.02
N ASP A 18 -3.39 18.45 3.90
CA ASP A 18 -3.85 17.04 4.03
C ASP A 18 -2.75 16.03 4.40
N VAL A 19 -1.71 16.51 5.08
CA VAL A 19 -0.60 15.69 5.58
C VAL A 19 -0.38 15.96 7.07
N VAL A 20 -0.16 14.89 7.83
CA VAL A 20 0.23 15.00 9.25
C VAL A 20 1.72 15.36 9.32
N TYR A 21 2.05 16.41 10.08
CA TYR A 21 3.42 16.92 10.19
C TYR A 21 4.44 15.82 10.53
N GLU A 22 4.15 15.01 11.55
CA GLU A 22 5.05 13.93 11.99
C GLU A 22 5.30 12.89 10.87
N GLU A 23 4.27 12.49 10.14
CA GLU A 23 4.39 11.53 9.03
C GLU A 23 5.24 12.10 7.88
N PHE A 24 5.08 13.39 7.58
CA PHE A 24 5.91 14.06 6.57
C PHE A 24 7.36 14.20 7.03
N PHE A 25 7.57 14.47 8.32
CA PHE A 25 8.88 14.58 8.89
C PHE A 25 9.64 13.24 8.86
N ASP A 26 8.95 12.13 9.13
CA ASP A 26 9.49 10.78 8.98
C ASP A 26 9.89 10.47 7.53
N LEU A 27 9.08 10.91 6.53
CA LEU A 27 9.44 10.81 5.12
C LEU A 27 10.73 11.57 4.81
N LEU A 28 10.89 12.80 5.29
CA LEU A 28 12.09 13.60 5.08
C LEU A 28 13.33 13.00 5.76
N ARG A 29 13.16 12.41 6.96
CA ARG A 29 14.23 11.68 7.65
C ARG A 29 14.73 10.51 6.83
N LEU A 30 13.82 9.70 6.28
CA LEU A 30 14.18 8.59 5.40
C LEU A 30 14.83 9.07 4.10
N LEU A 31 14.36 10.18 3.53
CA LEU A 31 14.84 10.67 2.24
C LEU A 31 16.26 11.25 2.33
N TYR A 32 16.57 12.00 3.41
CA TYR A 32 17.79 12.79 3.49
C TYR A 32 18.81 12.29 4.51
N PHE A 33 18.37 11.66 5.59
CA PHE A 33 19.25 11.40 6.74
C PHE A 33 19.58 9.92 6.92
N ASP A 34 18.85 8.99 6.29
CA ASP A 34 19.02 7.53 6.44
C ASP A 34 19.08 7.08 7.92
N THR A 35 18.56 7.91 8.83
CA THR A 35 18.61 7.72 10.28
C THR A 35 17.41 6.95 10.83
N MET A 36 16.47 6.60 9.96
CA MET A 36 15.20 5.99 10.33
C MET A 36 15.01 4.71 9.54
N GLU A 37 14.44 3.69 10.17
CA GLU A 37 14.06 2.46 9.50
C GLU A 37 12.55 2.41 9.26
N ILE A 38 12.15 1.71 8.21
CA ILE A 38 10.75 1.42 7.94
C ILE A 38 10.30 0.31 8.90
N THR A 39 9.19 0.54 9.60
CA THR A 39 8.59 -0.38 10.58
C THR A 39 7.11 -0.63 10.26
N ASP A 40 6.48 -1.61 10.90
CA ASP A 40 5.03 -1.87 10.76
C ASP A 40 4.16 -0.65 11.09
N HIS A 41 4.65 0.24 11.95
CA HIS A 41 3.95 1.47 12.33
C HIS A 41 4.16 2.60 11.32
N THR A 42 5.35 2.67 10.71
CA THR A 42 5.73 3.79 9.84
C THR A 42 5.44 3.53 8.38
N VAL A 43 5.53 2.27 7.95
CA VAL A 43 5.32 1.87 6.55
C VAL A 43 3.99 2.33 5.95
N PRO A 44 2.84 2.37 6.67
CA PRO A 44 1.57 2.78 6.04
C PRO A 44 1.58 4.24 5.59
N HIS A 45 2.10 5.15 6.41
CA HIS A 45 2.15 6.58 6.07
C HIS A 45 3.31 6.88 5.11
N ILE A 46 4.46 6.22 5.26
CA ILE A 46 5.58 6.37 4.33
C ILE A 46 5.18 5.91 2.93
N LEU A 47 4.51 4.76 2.80
CA LEU A 47 4.04 4.27 1.51
C LEU A 47 3.04 5.25 0.86
N LYS A 48 2.08 5.77 1.64
CA LYS A 48 1.11 6.76 1.17
C LYS A 48 1.79 8.03 0.67
N LEU A 49 2.71 8.57 1.45
CA LEU A 49 3.40 9.81 1.11
C LEU A 49 4.38 9.61 -0.05
N ALA A 50 5.08 8.49 -0.11
CA ALA A 50 5.97 8.16 -1.22
C ALA A 50 5.21 8.06 -2.55
N ASP A 51 4.01 7.48 -2.54
CA ASP A 51 3.11 7.45 -3.70
C ASP A 51 2.61 8.86 -4.07
N GLN A 52 2.13 9.63 -3.08
CA GLN A 52 1.63 11.00 -3.27
C GLN A 52 2.68 11.95 -3.87
N TYR A 53 3.93 11.86 -3.41
CA TYR A 53 5.04 12.71 -3.86
C TYR A 53 5.91 12.07 -4.95
N GLN A 54 5.52 10.90 -5.46
CA GLN A 54 6.23 10.18 -6.53
C GLN A 54 7.70 9.89 -6.20
N ILE A 55 7.96 9.48 -4.96
CA ILE A 55 9.30 9.11 -4.47
C ILE A 55 9.51 7.60 -4.65
N GLU A 56 9.89 7.19 -5.86
CA GLU A 56 9.99 5.78 -6.25
C GLU A 56 10.86 4.94 -5.30
N LYS A 57 12.01 5.47 -4.87
CA LYS A 57 12.93 4.78 -3.96
C LYS A 57 12.25 4.36 -2.65
N LEU A 58 11.53 5.27 -2.01
CA LEU A 58 10.84 4.99 -0.74
C LEU A 58 9.60 4.13 -0.95
N LEU A 59 8.92 4.30 -2.09
CA LEU A 59 7.78 3.48 -2.48
C LEU A 59 8.21 2.00 -2.61
N ASP A 60 9.30 1.73 -3.31
CA ASP A 60 9.81 0.36 -3.51
C ASP A 60 10.33 -0.27 -2.20
N GLN A 61 11.03 0.51 -1.37
CA GLN A 61 11.46 0.06 -0.04
C GLN A 61 10.26 -0.32 0.84
N SER A 62 9.21 0.50 0.84
CA SER A 62 7.98 0.26 1.60
C SER A 62 7.23 -0.97 1.08
N LYS A 63 7.11 -1.14 -0.24
CA LYS A 63 6.49 -2.33 -0.87
C LYS A 63 7.24 -3.61 -0.47
N LYS A 64 8.57 -3.56 -0.50
CA LYS A 64 9.42 -4.69 -0.07
C LYS A 64 9.20 -5.02 1.40
N TYR A 65 9.16 -4.00 2.26
CA TYR A 65 8.91 -4.19 3.69
C TYR A 65 7.55 -4.85 3.96
N ILE A 66 6.47 -4.37 3.35
CA ILE A 66 5.12 -4.95 3.53
C ILE A 66 5.05 -6.41 3.07
N THR A 67 5.80 -6.74 2.01
CA THR A 67 5.86 -8.11 1.50
C THR A 67 6.50 -9.06 2.51
N GLN A 68 7.52 -8.59 3.23
CA GLN A 68 8.30 -9.37 4.18
C GLN A 68 7.74 -9.34 5.62
N SER A 69 7.00 -8.29 5.98
CA SER A 69 6.48 -8.10 7.33
C SER A 69 5.43 -9.16 7.69
N GLU A 70 5.49 -9.69 8.92
CA GLU A 70 4.48 -10.59 9.49
C GLU A 70 3.42 -9.83 10.32
N GLY A 71 3.62 -8.53 10.57
CA GLY A 71 2.72 -7.71 11.39
C GLY A 71 1.40 -7.32 10.73
N PHE A 72 1.25 -7.58 9.43
CA PHE A 72 0.03 -7.29 8.67
C PHE A 72 -0.79 -8.55 8.41
N ASP A 73 -2.09 -8.46 8.74
CA ASP A 73 -3.07 -9.45 8.32
C ASP A 73 -3.17 -9.53 6.78
N VAL A 74 -3.54 -10.71 6.29
CA VAL A 74 -3.65 -11.02 4.85
C VAL A 74 -4.63 -10.07 4.16
N MET A 75 -5.72 -9.66 4.81
CA MET A 75 -6.65 -8.64 4.27
C MET A 75 -5.96 -7.30 4.03
N LYS A 76 -5.24 -6.80 5.03
CA LYS A 76 -4.54 -5.52 4.93
C LYS A 76 -3.47 -5.58 3.84
N LYS A 77 -2.74 -6.69 3.75
CA LYS A 77 -1.77 -6.92 2.67
C LYS A 77 -2.43 -6.92 1.30
N LEU A 78 -3.57 -7.59 1.13
CA LEU A 78 -4.35 -7.57 -0.12
C LEU A 78 -4.79 -6.15 -0.50
N LEU A 79 -5.27 -5.36 0.46
CA LEU A 79 -5.72 -3.99 0.22
C LEU A 79 -4.56 -3.08 -0.22
N LEU A 80 -3.41 -3.18 0.47
CA LEU A 80 -2.20 -2.45 0.10
C LEU A 80 -1.66 -2.91 -1.26
N ALA A 81 -1.67 -4.22 -1.51
CA ALA A 81 -1.25 -4.78 -2.79
C ALA A 81 -2.14 -4.27 -3.92
N ASP A 82 -3.45 -4.18 -3.71
CA ASP A 82 -4.39 -3.62 -4.67
C ASP A 82 -4.09 -2.15 -4.97
N ARG A 83 -4.08 -1.34 -3.91
CA ARG A 83 -3.92 0.12 -3.99
C ARG A 83 -2.62 0.55 -4.66
N TYR A 84 -1.51 -0.10 -4.31
CA TYR A 84 -0.17 0.27 -4.80
C TYR A 84 0.35 -0.67 -5.89
N ASN A 85 -0.55 -1.49 -6.46
CA ASN A 85 -0.30 -2.43 -7.55
C ASN A 85 0.91 -3.36 -7.34
N ILE A 86 1.01 -3.97 -6.15
CA ILE A 86 2.10 -4.87 -5.78
C ILE A 86 1.76 -6.30 -6.22
N ALA A 87 1.98 -6.61 -7.51
CA ALA A 87 1.55 -7.88 -8.12
C ALA A 87 1.99 -9.14 -7.34
N PHE A 88 3.27 -9.21 -6.96
CA PHE A 88 3.81 -10.33 -6.19
C PHE A 88 3.07 -10.55 -4.86
N LEU A 89 2.74 -9.48 -4.14
CA LEU A 89 2.01 -9.56 -2.88
C LEU A 89 0.54 -10.00 -3.10
N LYS A 90 -0.10 -9.55 -4.19
CA LYS A 90 -1.45 -10.01 -4.57
C LYS A 90 -1.46 -11.52 -4.74
N ASP A 91 -0.54 -12.05 -5.53
CA ASP A 91 -0.44 -13.48 -5.82
C ASP A 91 -0.11 -14.27 -4.57
N GLN A 92 0.87 -13.83 -3.78
CA GLN A 92 1.26 -14.48 -2.52
C GLN A 92 0.06 -14.58 -1.56
N CYS A 93 -0.68 -13.49 -1.37
CA CYS A 93 -1.86 -13.49 -0.51
C CYS A 93 -2.97 -14.41 -1.05
N LEU A 94 -3.31 -14.35 -2.35
CA LEU A 94 -4.35 -15.21 -2.93
C LEU A 94 -3.97 -16.70 -2.93
N MET A 95 -2.69 -17.02 -3.11
CA MET A 95 -2.17 -18.38 -3.06
C MET A 95 -2.10 -18.94 -1.64
N SER A 96 -1.97 -18.09 -0.61
CA SER A 96 -2.00 -18.52 0.80
C SER A 96 -3.30 -19.23 1.19
N PHE A 97 -4.40 -18.95 0.47
CA PHE A 97 -5.67 -19.62 0.69
C PHE A 97 -5.71 -20.96 -0.05
N THR A 98 -5.89 -22.03 0.72
CA THR A 98 -6.03 -23.42 0.23
C THR A 98 -7.47 -23.86 0.10
N ARG A 99 -8.43 -23.18 0.74
CA ARG A 99 -9.85 -23.52 0.68
C ARG A 99 -10.67 -22.29 0.34
N ALA A 100 -11.63 -22.47 -0.57
CA ALA A 100 -12.57 -21.41 -0.93
C ALA A 100 -13.36 -20.86 0.26
N LYS A 101 -13.64 -21.70 1.28
CA LYS A 101 -14.34 -21.30 2.50
C LYS A 101 -13.55 -20.29 3.32
N ASP A 102 -12.23 -20.43 3.41
CA ASP A 102 -11.38 -19.56 4.22
C ASP A 102 -11.28 -18.17 3.58
N LEU A 103 -11.08 -18.12 2.27
CA LEU A 103 -11.11 -16.89 1.48
C LEU A 103 -12.50 -16.22 1.59
N SER A 104 -13.58 -16.98 1.43
CA SER A 104 -14.95 -16.44 1.57
C SER A 104 -15.24 -15.92 2.99
N LYS A 105 -14.70 -16.56 4.02
CA LYS A 105 -14.85 -16.13 5.41
C LYS A 105 -14.12 -14.81 5.63
N MET A 106 -12.88 -14.71 5.15
CA MET A 106 -12.08 -13.50 5.22
C MET A 106 -12.82 -12.30 4.57
N LEU A 107 -13.42 -12.50 3.39
CA LEU A 107 -14.20 -11.45 2.71
C LEU A 107 -15.46 -11.03 3.48
N LYS A 108 -16.09 -11.94 4.21
CA LYS A 108 -17.30 -11.64 5.01
C LYS A 108 -16.97 -10.97 6.34
N SER A 109 -15.80 -11.24 6.89
CA SER A 109 -15.37 -10.70 8.18
C SER A 109 -14.91 -9.25 8.09
N SER A 110 -14.50 -8.78 6.92
CA SER A 110 -14.02 -7.42 6.73
C SER A 110 -14.99 -6.60 5.86
N PRO A 111 -15.38 -5.39 6.28
CA PRO A 111 -16.15 -4.47 5.44
C PRO A 111 -15.32 -3.88 4.28
N ASP A 112 -14.03 -4.22 4.17
CA ASP A 112 -13.11 -3.62 3.20
C ASP A 112 -13.25 -4.21 1.79
N TYR A 113 -14.11 -5.21 1.57
CA TYR A 113 -14.34 -5.80 0.25
C TYR A 113 -14.79 -4.76 -0.79
N ASP A 114 -15.61 -3.80 -0.38
CA ASP A 114 -16.11 -2.76 -1.28
C ASP A 114 -15.00 -1.81 -1.74
N ILE A 115 -13.92 -1.69 -0.96
CA ILE A 115 -12.77 -0.82 -1.23
C ILE A 115 -11.89 -1.38 -2.37
N PHE A 116 -11.95 -2.69 -2.64
CA PHE A 116 -11.17 -3.29 -3.72
C PHE A 116 -11.55 -2.75 -5.10
N SER A 117 -10.54 -2.62 -5.94
CA SER A 117 -10.69 -2.38 -7.36
C SER A 117 -11.45 -3.52 -8.04
N ASP A 118 -12.08 -3.21 -9.18
CA ASP A 118 -12.77 -4.24 -9.98
C ASP A 118 -11.81 -5.36 -10.40
N GLY A 119 -10.56 -5.02 -10.72
CA GLY A 119 -9.53 -5.99 -11.06
C GLY A 119 -9.22 -6.96 -9.92
N MET A 120 -9.16 -6.45 -8.68
CA MET A 120 -8.95 -7.30 -7.51
C MET A 120 -10.17 -8.17 -7.20
N LYS A 121 -11.39 -7.62 -7.34
CA LYS A 121 -12.63 -8.40 -7.19
C LYS A 121 -12.69 -9.56 -8.19
N VAL A 122 -12.29 -9.34 -9.44
CA VAL A 122 -12.16 -10.40 -10.45
C VAL A 122 -11.11 -11.43 -10.04
N ALA A 123 -9.91 -11.02 -9.65
CA ALA A 123 -8.85 -11.93 -9.24
C ALA A 123 -9.24 -12.82 -8.04
N ILE A 124 -9.94 -12.23 -7.06
CA ILE A 124 -10.49 -12.97 -5.91
C ILE A 124 -11.53 -13.99 -6.38
N CYS A 125 -12.47 -13.60 -7.25
CA CYS A 125 -13.50 -14.49 -7.80
C CYS A 125 -12.89 -15.66 -8.59
N ASP A 126 -11.90 -15.39 -9.43
CA ASP A 126 -11.18 -16.41 -10.20
C ASP A 126 -10.46 -17.39 -9.27
N ARG A 127 -9.82 -16.89 -8.21
CA ARG A 127 -9.19 -17.74 -7.20
C ARG A 127 -10.21 -18.63 -6.47
N ILE A 128 -11.36 -18.09 -6.08
CA ILE A 128 -12.44 -18.87 -5.45
C ILE A 128 -12.93 -19.97 -6.41
N ARG A 129 -13.05 -19.67 -7.71
CA ARG A 129 -13.48 -20.63 -8.73
C ARG A 129 -12.48 -21.78 -8.85
N GLN A 130 -11.18 -21.49 -8.92
CA GLN A 130 -10.12 -22.50 -8.98
C GLN A 130 -10.15 -23.42 -7.75
N LEU A 131 -10.31 -22.85 -6.55
CA LEU A 131 -10.34 -23.61 -5.29
C LEU A 131 -11.59 -24.47 -5.09
N LYS A 132 -12.68 -24.25 -5.86
CA LYS A 132 -13.89 -25.09 -5.85
C LYS A 132 -13.84 -26.23 -6.85
N GLN A 133 -12.91 -26.18 -7.80
CA GLN A 133 -12.73 -27.21 -8.83
C GLN A 133 -11.69 -28.28 -8.41
N GLN A 134 -10.94 -28.02 -7.35
CA GLN A 134 -10.05 -28.97 -6.66
C GLN A 134 -10.83 -29.72 -5.58
#